data_AF-A0A1D8JEM4-F1
#
_entry.id   AF-A0A1D8JEM4-F1
#
_cell.length_a   1.000
_cell.length_b   1.000
_cell.length_c   1.000
_cell.angle_alpha   90.00
_cell.angle_beta   90.00
_cell.angle_gamma   90.00
#
_symmetry.space_group_name_H-M   'P 1'
#
loop_
_entity.id
_entity.type
_entity.pdbx_description
1 polymer ?
#
loop_
_entity_poly.entity_id
_entity_poly.type
_entity_poly.pdbx_seq_one_letter_code
_entity_poly.pdbx_strand_id
1 'polypeptide(L)'
;MVTFIASIVLLIAGYAVYSKVVEKAFNIDDSRQTPAYTVNDGMDYVPMSWWKGWLIQLLNIAGLGPIFGAVAGALYGPVAFIWIVVGAIFAGGVHDYFSGMLSLKHRGAQFPEIVGKYLGQFAKKSIIVVSLILMILVTAAFTAGPAQLLAQVTPLSFMGAIFVVFAYFFIAAILPINKIIGRIYPIFGAVIIIMAVAIAGVLIFGNYSIPNLTLNNMHPGELPVWPLLMVTISCGAISGFHSTQSPIVSRTMKKESEGRKIFYGAMIGEGVIALIWAAAGMTFFGGTGGLQSALAAGGPAGVINEMSTTMLGTVGGVLAILAIIILPITTGDTALRSSRMIVMDSVSKWINPDKKSTVILATIALGTPAFLLSMIDYTFLWRYVGGTNQITATIMLWVVVSYLLKEGRAHAHYIASIPALFMTGVVTTYFVYAPEGLNLDYTISLIIGGVMTFGVFLLYVRQIIRHKEIAAKSLALE
;
A
#
# COMPACT_ATOMS: atom_id res chain seq x y z
N MET A 1 -2.21 -19.13 18.86
CA MET A 1 -0.93 -18.43 19.17
C MET A 1 0.23 -18.94 18.32
N VAL A 2 0.40 -20.26 18.13
CA VAL A 2 1.49 -20.83 17.31
C VAL A 2 1.50 -20.25 15.89
N THR A 3 0.35 -20.16 15.23
CA THR A 3 0.25 -19.57 13.88
C THR A 3 0.73 -18.13 13.84
N PHE A 4 0.34 -17.30 14.81
CA PHE A 4 0.76 -15.90 14.88
C PHE A 4 2.27 -15.74 15.02
N ILE A 5 2.89 -16.49 15.95
CA ILE A 5 4.35 -16.48 16.13
C ILE A 5 5.06 -16.99 14.86
N ALA A 6 4.56 -18.10 14.28
CA ALA A 6 5.09 -18.65 13.04
C ALA A 6 5.00 -17.64 11.89
N SER A 7 3.89 -16.90 11.77
CA SER A 7 3.73 -15.84 10.76
C SER A 7 4.75 -14.71 10.92
N ILE A 8 5.05 -14.26 12.15
CA ILE A 8 6.12 -13.27 12.39
C ILE A 8 7.47 -13.83 11.94
N VAL A 9 7.80 -15.07 12.35
CA VAL A 9 9.05 -15.73 11.98
C VAL A 9 9.17 -15.87 10.46
N LEU A 10 8.10 -16.26 9.77
CA LEU A 10 8.07 -16.39 8.31
C LEU A 10 8.28 -15.05 7.60
N LEU A 11 7.68 -13.96 8.07
CA LEU A 11 7.91 -12.60 7.54
C LEU A 11 9.39 -12.20 7.67
N ILE A 12 9.98 -12.41 8.85
CA ILE A 12 11.39 -12.10 9.11
C ILE A 12 12.30 -12.98 8.25
N ALA A 13 12.01 -14.28 8.14
CA ALA A 13 12.76 -15.21 7.29
C ALA A 13 12.62 -14.86 5.79
N GLY A 14 11.43 -14.47 5.35
CA GLY A 14 11.16 -13.97 4.00
C GLY A 14 12.01 -12.75 3.67
N TYR A 15 12.12 -11.78 4.59
CA TYR A 15 13.07 -10.69 4.45
C TYR A 15 14.53 -11.19 4.43
N ALA A 16 14.94 -12.06 5.35
CA ALA A 16 16.34 -12.49 5.44
C ALA A 16 16.82 -13.28 4.21
N VAL A 17 15.91 -14.05 3.58
CA VAL A 17 16.21 -15.01 2.50
C VAL A 17 15.69 -14.51 1.15
N TYR A 18 14.37 -14.37 1.00
CA TYR A 18 13.75 -14.10 -0.31
C TYR A 18 14.06 -12.71 -0.83
N SER A 19 14.18 -11.69 0.04
CA SER A 19 14.57 -10.33 -0.41
C SER A 19 15.93 -10.29 -1.11
N LYS A 20 16.86 -11.21 -0.78
CA LYS A 20 18.16 -11.33 -1.46
C LYS A 20 18.01 -11.90 -2.87
N VAL A 21 17.08 -12.82 -3.08
CA VAL A 21 16.75 -13.36 -4.42
C VAL A 21 16.19 -12.24 -5.29
N VAL A 22 15.29 -11.44 -4.74
CA VAL A 22 14.68 -10.28 -5.40
C VAL A 22 15.73 -9.21 -5.74
N GLU A 23 16.62 -8.88 -4.81
CA GLU A 23 17.73 -7.93 -5.04
C GLU A 23 18.71 -8.43 -6.11
N LYS A 24 19.07 -9.71 -6.06
CA LYS A 24 19.93 -10.34 -7.08
C LYS A 24 19.30 -10.27 -8.47
N ALA A 25 17.98 -10.45 -8.58
CA ALA A 25 17.25 -10.28 -9.85
C ALA A 25 17.28 -8.83 -10.37
N PHE A 26 17.44 -7.83 -9.48
CA PHE A 26 17.59 -6.43 -9.89
C PHE A 26 19.02 -6.02 -10.28
N ASN A 27 20.04 -6.82 -9.98
CA ASN A 27 21.45 -6.55 -10.34
C ASN A 27 21.84 -5.09 -10.07
N ILE A 28 21.85 -4.76 -8.79
CA ILE A 28 22.23 -3.44 -8.27
C ILE A 28 23.69 -3.11 -8.59
N ASP A 29 23.97 -1.81 -8.71
CA ASP A 29 25.32 -1.29 -8.95
C ASP A 29 25.54 -0.01 -8.12
N ASP A 30 26.33 -0.13 -7.05
CA ASP A 30 26.67 0.98 -6.15
C ASP A 30 27.68 1.97 -6.76
N SER A 31 28.27 1.67 -7.93
CA SER A 31 29.11 2.62 -8.66
C SER A 31 28.29 3.68 -9.41
N ARG A 32 27.01 3.40 -9.68
CA ARG A 32 26.10 4.36 -10.31
C ARG A 32 25.70 5.45 -9.32
N GLN A 33 25.95 6.70 -9.68
CA GLN A 33 25.47 7.83 -8.89
C GLN A 33 23.94 7.90 -8.92
N THR A 34 23.35 8.01 -7.74
CA THR A 34 21.89 8.10 -7.58
C THR A 34 21.36 9.50 -7.91
N PRO A 35 20.04 9.65 -8.09
CA PRO A 35 19.39 10.94 -8.33
C PRO A 35 19.63 11.95 -7.20
N ALA A 36 19.82 11.46 -5.97
CA ALA A 36 20.14 12.27 -4.80
C ALA A 36 21.42 13.11 -4.98
N TYR A 37 22.37 12.62 -5.77
CA TYR A 37 23.63 13.32 -6.06
C TYR A 37 23.65 14.00 -7.42
N THR A 38 23.02 13.40 -8.43
CA THR A 38 23.05 13.91 -9.80
C THR A 38 22.07 15.07 -10.06
N VAL A 39 20.94 15.11 -9.35
CA VAL A 39 19.96 16.21 -9.44
C VAL A 39 20.18 17.22 -8.31
N ASN A 40 20.26 16.73 -7.06
CA ASN A 40 20.60 17.50 -5.86
C ASN A 40 19.97 18.91 -5.77
N ASP A 41 18.64 18.98 -5.79
CA ASP A 41 17.89 20.24 -5.78
C ASP A 41 17.75 20.87 -4.38
N GLY A 42 18.33 20.24 -3.35
CA GLY A 42 18.24 20.68 -1.95
C GLY A 42 16.86 20.54 -1.32
N MET A 43 15.87 19.96 -2.03
CA MET A 43 14.49 19.78 -1.57
C MET A 43 14.03 18.33 -1.69
N ASP A 44 13.71 17.87 -2.90
CA ASP A 44 13.18 16.53 -3.16
C ASP A 44 14.30 15.52 -3.44
N TYR A 45 15.47 15.98 -3.88
CA TYR A 45 16.67 15.19 -4.19
C TYR A 45 17.77 15.56 -3.22
N VAL A 46 17.79 14.91 -2.06
CA VAL A 46 18.80 15.13 -1.02
C VAL A 46 19.26 13.80 -0.45
N PRO A 47 20.57 13.53 -0.36
CA PRO A 47 21.08 12.26 0.12
C PRO A 47 20.73 12.02 1.59
N MET A 48 19.99 10.95 1.86
CA MET A 48 19.51 10.57 3.18
C MET A 48 20.05 9.21 3.61
N SER A 49 20.28 9.01 4.92
CA SER A 49 20.70 7.71 5.44
C SER A 49 19.59 6.67 5.29
N TRP A 50 19.94 5.43 4.94
CA TRP A 50 18.98 4.34 4.70
C TRP A 50 17.95 4.12 5.82
N TRP A 51 18.31 4.29 7.09
CA TRP A 51 17.36 4.06 8.20
C TRP A 51 16.27 5.13 8.27
N LYS A 52 16.59 6.38 7.91
CA LYS A 52 15.60 7.45 7.75
C LYS A 52 14.75 7.20 6.52
N GLY A 53 15.37 6.77 5.42
CA GLY A 53 14.67 6.37 4.20
C GLY A 53 13.68 5.23 4.46
N TRP A 54 14.09 4.20 5.20
CA TRP A 54 13.21 3.10 5.62
C TRP A 54 12.06 3.57 6.50
N LEU A 55 12.34 4.44 7.48
CA LEU A 55 11.30 4.96 8.38
C LEU A 55 10.29 5.85 7.65
N ILE A 56 10.76 6.72 6.75
CA ILE A 56 9.90 7.55 5.91
C ILE A 56 9.13 6.69 4.92
N GLN A 57 9.75 5.68 4.32
CA GLN A 57 9.06 4.74 3.44
C GLN A 57 7.95 4.04 4.23
N LEU A 58 8.28 3.45 5.39
CA LEU A 58 7.33 2.78 6.27
C LEU A 58 6.18 3.73 6.64
N LEU A 59 6.45 4.99 6.98
CA LEU A 59 5.42 5.98 7.30
C LEU A 59 4.54 6.37 6.12
N ASN A 60 5.13 6.50 4.93
CA ASN A 60 4.41 6.87 3.73
C ASN A 60 3.50 5.74 3.23
N ILE A 61 3.76 4.49 3.63
CA ILE A 61 2.95 3.33 3.24
C ILE A 61 2.03 2.83 4.36
N ALA A 62 2.53 2.85 5.60
CA ALA A 62 1.82 2.44 6.79
C ALA A 62 1.00 3.60 7.37
N GLY A 63 -0.21 3.79 6.81
CA GLY A 63 -1.25 4.63 7.39
C GLY A 63 -2.43 3.81 7.91
N LEU A 64 -3.65 4.14 7.48
CA LEU A 64 -4.85 3.36 7.86
C LEU A 64 -4.84 1.95 7.27
N GLY A 65 -4.23 1.77 6.09
CA GLY A 65 -4.15 0.52 5.34
C GLY A 65 -3.86 -0.74 6.17
N PRO A 66 -2.66 -0.84 6.75
CA PRO A 66 -2.24 -2.03 7.49
C PRO A 66 -2.98 -2.21 8.82
N ILE A 67 -3.66 -1.19 9.33
CA ILE A 67 -4.39 -1.28 10.59
C ILE A 67 -5.86 -1.60 10.32
N PHE A 68 -6.56 -0.72 9.61
CA PHE A 68 -7.99 -0.82 9.33
C PHE A 68 -8.28 -1.99 8.39
N GLY A 69 -7.46 -2.17 7.35
CA GLY A 69 -7.57 -3.30 6.43
C GLY A 69 -7.32 -4.65 7.14
N ALA A 70 -6.37 -4.70 8.08
CA ALA A 70 -6.10 -5.91 8.86
C ALA A 70 -7.23 -6.25 9.84
N VAL A 71 -7.79 -5.24 10.52
CA VAL A 71 -8.95 -5.43 11.40
C VAL A 71 -10.20 -5.84 10.60
N ALA A 72 -10.44 -5.25 9.42
CA ALA A 72 -11.52 -5.70 8.55
C ALA A 72 -11.27 -7.13 8.03
N GLY A 73 -10.02 -7.44 7.67
CA GLY A 73 -9.61 -8.78 7.23
C GLY A 73 -9.66 -9.83 8.33
N ALA A 74 -9.54 -9.44 9.60
CA ALA A 74 -9.70 -10.33 10.75
C ALA A 74 -11.11 -10.94 10.85
N LEU A 75 -12.11 -10.36 10.19
CA LEU A 75 -13.44 -10.98 10.06
C LEU A 75 -13.38 -12.36 9.37
N TYR A 76 -12.42 -12.59 8.47
CA TYR A 76 -12.24 -13.90 7.83
C TYR A 76 -11.56 -14.94 8.74
N GLY A 77 -11.11 -14.52 9.93
CA GLY A 77 -10.39 -15.38 10.86
C GLY A 77 -8.93 -15.62 10.47
N PRO A 78 -8.30 -16.68 11.01
CA PRO A 78 -6.87 -16.94 10.89
C PRO A 78 -6.32 -17.10 9.47
N VAL A 79 -7.19 -17.34 8.47
CA VAL A 79 -6.79 -17.35 7.05
C VAL A 79 -6.22 -16.00 6.59
N ALA A 80 -6.59 -14.90 7.26
CA ALA A 80 -5.98 -13.58 7.08
C ALA A 80 -4.46 -13.61 7.25
N PHE A 81 -3.94 -14.41 8.19
CA PHE A 81 -2.50 -14.54 8.42
C PHE A 81 -1.77 -15.15 7.22
N ILE A 82 -2.40 -16.09 6.50
CA ILE A 82 -1.80 -16.65 5.29
C ILE A 82 -1.61 -15.55 4.26
N TRP A 83 -2.66 -14.77 3.99
CA TRP A 83 -2.58 -13.73 2.98
C TRP A 83 -1.59 -12.62 3.35
N ILE A 84 -1.58 -12.16 4.61
CA ILE A 84 -0.59 -11.18 5.08
C ILE A 84 0.84 -11.69 4.84
N VAL A 85 1.14 -12.93 5.25
CA VAL A 85 2.50 -13.49 5.14
C VAL A 85 2.89 -13.75 3.68
N VAL A 86 2.07 -14.51 2.95
CA VAL A 86 2.38 -14.91 1.56
C VAL A 86 2.35 -13.68 0.65
N GLY A 87 1.34 -12.83 0.79
CA GLY A 87 1.22 -11.58 0.05
C GLY A 87 2.42 -10.67 0.30
N ALA A 88 2.77 -10.37 1.55
CA ALA A 88 3.88 -9.47 1.85
C ALA A 88 5.24 -10.00 1.37
N ILE A 89 5.50 -11.31 1.45
CA ILE A 89 6.80 -11.87 1.02
C ILE A 89 6.87 -11.95 -0.51
N PHE A 90 5.88 -12.57 -1.14
CA PHE A 90 5.99 -12.97 -2.55
C PHE A 90 5.39 -11.95 -3.52
N ALA A 91 4.45 -11.12 -3.08
CA ALA A 91 3.81 -10.11 -3.92
C ALA A 91 4.26 -8.69 -3.50
N GLY A 92 3.91 -8.23 -2.30
CA GLY A 92 4.20 -6.89 -1.80
C GLY A 92 5.69 -6.56 -1.78
N GLY A 93 6.53 -7.43 -1.23
CA GLY A 93 7.97 -7.18 -1.13
C GLY A 93 8.63 -7.05 -2.50
N VAL A 94 8.21 -7.88 -3.47
CA VAL A 94 8.65 -7.78 -4.88
C VAL A 94 8.16 -6.48 -5.49
N HIS A 95 6.87 -6.17 -5.33
CA HIS A 95 6.24 -4.96 -5.82
C HIS A 95 6.95 -3.69 -5.34
N ASP A 96 7.11 -3.53 -4.03
CA ASP A 96 7.66 -2.33 -3.40
C ASP A 96 9.13 -2.15 -3.74
N TYR A 97 9.91 -3.24 -3.67
CA TYR A 97 11.32 -3.21 -4.04
C TYR A 97 11.52 -2.74 -5.48
N PHE A 98 10.85 -3.38 -6.45
CA PHE A 98 11.03 -3.00 -7.84
C PHE A 98 10.41 -1.63 -8.14
N SER A 99 9.30 -1.25 -7.52
CA SER A 99 8.73 0.08 -7.72
C SER A 99 9.71 1.18 -7.32
N GLY A 100 10.26 1.10 -6.10
CA GLY A 100 11.24 2.06 -5.61
C GLY A 100 12.55 2.05 -6.43
N MET A 101 13.05 0.86 -6.75
CA MET A 101 14.30 0.71 -7.51
C MET A 101 14.18 1.12 -8.98
N LEU A 102 13.03 0.90 -9.62
CA LEU A 102 12.78 1.39 -10.98
C LEU A 102 12.63 2.91 -10.98
N SER A 103 11.97 3.49 -9.98
CA SER A 103 11.94 4.95 -9.83
C SER A 103 13.36 5.51 -9.68
N LEU A 104 14.19 4.91 -8.82
CA LEU A 104 15.60 5.26 -8.65
C LEU A 104 16.37 5.22 -9.98
N LYS A 105 16.28 4.10 -10.71
CA LYS A 105 16.95 3.89 -12.01
C LYS A 105 16.51 4.93 -13.05
N HIS A 106 15.27 5.40 -12.98
CA HIS A 106 14.71 6.41 -13.89
C HIS A 106 14.66 7.81 -13.25
N ARG A 107 15.69 8.18 -12.48
CA ARG A 107 15.86 9.54 -11.93
C ARG A 107 14.72 10.04 -11.04
N GLY A 108 14.11 9.14 -10.26
CA GLY A 108 12.99 9.49 -9.39
C GLY A 108 11.66 9.64 -10.12
N ALA A 109 11.51 9.01 -11.29
CA ALA A 109 10.28 9.06 -12.08
C ALA A 109 9.06 8.56 -11.30
N GLN A 110 7.92 9.20 -11.56
CA GLN A 110 6.62 8.80 -11.00
C GLN A 110 6.13 7.49 -11.61
N PHE A 111 5.30 6.76 -10.86
CA PHE A 111 4.79 5.46 -11.27
C PHE A 111 4.19 5.42 -12.69
N PRO A 112 3.32 6.35 -13.13
CA PRO A 112 2.79 6.32 -14.48
C PRO A 112 3.84 6.46 -15.60
N GLU A 113 4.93 7.16 -15.35
CA GLU A 113 6.04 7.29 -16.32
C GLU A 113 6.75 5.95 -16.49
N ILE A 114 7.00 5.23 -15.39
CA ILE A 114 7.58 3.89 -15.40
C ILE A 114 6.67 2.93 -16.17
N VAL A 115 5.35 2.98 -15.93
CA VAL A 115 4.37 2.18 -16.68
C VAL A 115 4.45 2.47 -18.17
N GLY A 116 4.52 3.75 -18.57
CA GLY A 116 4.66 4.14 -19.97
C GLY A 116 5.92 3.60 -20.64
N LYS A 117 7.05 3.62 -19.93
CA LYS A 117 8.32 3.10 -20.42
C LYS A 117 8.29 1.59 -20.68
N TYR A 118 7.64 0.82 -19.81
CA TYR A 118 7.68 -0.64 -19.88
C TYR A 118 6.47 -1.28 -20.57
N LEU A 119 5.28 -0.69 -20.48
CA LEU A 119 4.02 -1.21 -21.03
C LEU A 119 3.41 -0.36 -22.15
N GLY A 120 3.97 0.84 -22.41
CA GLY A 120 3.58 1.69 -23.54
C GLY A 120 2.57 2.79 -23.20
N GLN A 121 2.26 3.63 -24.19
CA GLN A 121 1.51 4.88 -23.98
C GLN A 121 0.04 4.67 -23.61
N PHE A 122 -0.60 3.61 -24.10
CA PHE A 122 -1.97 3.29 -23.70
C PHE A 122 -2.03 2.97 -22.20
N ALA A 123 -1.16 2.07 -21.73
CA ALA A 123 -1.05 1.74 -20.31
C ALA A 123 -0.72 2.97 -19.45
N LYS A 124 0.17 3.86 -19.91
CA LYS A 124 0.45 5.15 -19.25
C LYS A 124 -0.81 5.99 -19.08
N LYS A 125 -1.59 6.20 -20.13
CA LYS A 125 -2.80 7.03 -20.05
C LYS A 125 -3.84 6.41 -19.12
N SER A 126 -4.06 5.09 -19.21
CA SER A 126 -4.98 4.38 -18.33
C SER A 126 -4.56 4.46 -16.87
N ILE A 127 -3.27 4.22 -16.58
CA ILE A 127 -2.78 4.20 -15.20
C ILE A 127 -2.72 5.60 -14.57
N ILE A 128 -2.57 6.67 -15.36
CA ILE A 128 -2.73 8.04 -14.84
C ILE A 128 -4.13 8.20 -14.25
N VAL A 129 -5.17 7.82 -14.99
CA VAL A 129 -6.57 7.92 -14.52
C VAL A 129 -6.79 7.09 -13.27
N VAL A 130 -6.38 5.81 -13.29
CA VAL A 130 -6.55 4.89 -12.14
C VAL A 130 -5.76 5.39 -10.92
N SER A 131 -4.53 5.87 -11.11
CA SER A 131 -3.70 6.39 -10.00
C SER A 131 -4.30 7.66 -9.41
N LEU A 132 -4.87 8.56 -10.23
CA LEU A 132 -5.54 9.76 -9.74
C LEU A 132 -6.79 9.41 -8.92
N ILE A 133 -7.61 8.47 -9.41
CA ILE A 133 -8.77 7.96 -8.66
C ILE A 133 -8.30 7.38 -7.33
N LEU A 134 -7.27 6.52 -7.33
CA LEU A 134 -6.72 5.92 -6.11
C LEU A 134 -6.23 7.00 -5.13
N MET A 135 -5.46 7.99 -5.57
CA MET A 135 -4.95 9.04 -4.69
C MET A 135 -6.09 9.88 -4.08
N ILE A 136 -7.14 10.19 -4.86
CA ILE A 136 -8.32 10.92 -4.37
C ILE A 136 -9.05 10.08 -3.31
N LEU A 137 -9.28 8.79 -3.58
CA LEU A 137 -9.93 7.86 -2.64
C LEU A 137 -9.11 7.67 -1.36
N VAL A 138 -7.79 7.55 -1.46
CA VAL A 138 -6.89 7.48 -0.30
C VAL A 138 -6.96 8.78 0.49
N THR A 139 -6.89 9.94 -0.16
CA THR A 139 -7.02 11.25 0.49
C THR A 139 -8.35 11.35 1.25
N ALA A 140 -9.45 10.90 0.64
CA ALA A 140 -10.77 10.87 1.24
C ALA A 140 -10.83 9.93 2.46
N ALA A 141 -10.38 8.68 2.31
CA ALA A 141 -10.41 7.68 3.38
C ALA A 141 -9.52 8.09 4.56
N PHE A 142 -8.39 8.72 4.28
CA PHE A 142 -7.43 9.18 5.28
C PHE A 142 -7.82 10.52 5.90
N THR A 143 -8.82 11.21 5.33
CA THR A 143 -9.55 12.29 6.01
C THR A 143 -10.64 11.72 6.92
N ALA A 144 -11.45 10.80 6.41
CA ALA A 144 -12.60 10.24 7.10
C ALA A 144 -12.20 9.42 8.34
N GLY A 145 -11.15 8.59 8.26
CA GLY A 145 -10.71 7.74 9.37
C GLY A 145 -10.34 8.52 10.65
N PRO A 146 -9.41 9.49 10.59
CA PRO A 146 -9.11 10.39 11.71
C PRO A 146 -10.34 11.17 12.18
N ALA A 147 -11.18 11.63 11.25
CA ALA A 147 -12.39 12.39 11.59
C ALA A 147 -13.40 11.56 12.39
N GLN A 148 -13.53 10.25 12.10
CA GLN A 148 -14.35 9.33 12.89
C GLN A 148 -13.85 9.25 14.32
N LEU A 149 -12.54 9.07 14.53
CA LEU A 149 -11.98 9.02 15.88
C LEU A 149 -12.15 10.35 16.61
N LEU A 150 -11.85 11.48 15.94
CA LEU A 150 -12.01 12.82 16.51
C LEU A 150 -13.45 13.06 16.97
N ALA A 151 -14.45 12.65 16.20
CA ALA A 151 -15.84 12.79 16.58
C ALA A 151 -16.26 11.89 17.75
N GLN A 152 -15.54 10.80 18.01
CA GLN A 152 -15.78 9.91 19.15
C GLN A 152 -15.11 10.40 20.43
N VAL A 153 -13.91 11.02 20.32
CA VAL A 153 -13.10 11.42 21.49
C VAL A 153 -13.19 12.91 21.81
N THR A 154 -13.89 13.71 20.99
CA THR A 154 -14.08 15.16 21.19
C THR A 154 -15.55 15.56 20.98
N PRO A 155 -15.96 16.77 21.42
CA PRO A 155 -17.32 17.27 21.16
C PRO A 155 -17.61 17.64 19.69
N LEU A 156 -16.67 17.46 18.77
CA LEU A 156 -16.86 17.80 17.36
C LEU A 156 -17.83 16.84 16.70
N SER A 157 -18.74 17.36 15.87
CA SER A 157 -19.50 16.50 14.95
C SER A 157 -18.56 15.88 13.92
N PHE A 158 -18.96 14.75 13.32
CA PHE A 158 -18.18 14.11 12.25
C PHE A 158 -17.86 15.07 11.11
N MET A 159 -18.82 15.90 10.70
CA MET A 159 -18.59 16.94 9.70
C MET A 159 -17.59 18.00 10.17
N GLY A 160 -17.68 18.46 11.42
CA GLY A 160 -16.71 19.39 12.00
C GLY A 160 -15.30 18.79 12.02
N ALA A 161 -15.17 17.52 12.37
CA ALA A 161 -13.90 16.80 12.36
C ALA A 161 -13.34 16.64 10.94
N ILE A 162 -14.16 16.32 9.94
CA ILE A 162 -13.76 16.29 8.52
C ILE A 162 -13.19 17.65 8.10
N PHE A 163 -13.88 18.76 8.42
CA PHE A 163 -13.40 20.10 8.08
C PHE A 163 -12.05 20.41 8.71
N VAL A 164 -11.84 20.06 9.99
CA VAL A 164 -10.56 20.28 10.68
C VAL A 164 -9.43 19.48 10.02
N VAL A 165 -9.65 18.18 9.78
CA VAL A 165 -8.65 17.28 9.18
C VAL A 165 -8.33 17.73 7.75
N PHE A 166 -9.36 18.02 6.95
CA PHE A 166 -9.18 18.40 5.56
C PHE A 166 -8.54 19.80 5.39
N ALA A 167 -8.87 20.75 6.27
CA ALA A 167 -8.21 22.06 6.28
C ALA A 167 -6.69 21.91 6.49
N TYR A 168 -6.26 21.01 7.37
CA TYR A 168 -4.85 20.67 7.50
C TYR A 168 -4.28 20.08 6.20
N PHE A 169 -4.95 19.13 5.55
CA PHE A 169 -4.48 18.50 4.30
C PHE A 169 -4.25 19.54 3.21
N PHE A 170 -5.20 20.46 3.08
CA PHE A 170 -5.14 21.52 2.08
C PHE A 170 -3.95 22.44 2.31
N ILE A 171 -3.71 22.85 3.56
CA ILE A 171 -2.54 23.68 3.93
C ILE A 171 -1.25 22.90 3.69
N ALA A 172 -1.15 21.66 4.20
CA ALA A 172 0.02 20.81 4.09
C ALA A 172 0.39 20.52 2.62
N ALA A 173 -0.60 20.26 1.76
CA ALA A 173 -0.36 20.00 0.35
C ALA A 173 0.22 21.22 -0.40
N ILE A 174 -0.15 22.45 -0.02
CA ILE A 174 0.32 23.68 -0.66
C ILE A 174 1.70 24.11 -0.13
N LEU A 175 1.99 23.82 1.14
CA LEU A 175 3.26 24.20 1.74
C LEU A 175 4.42 23.35 1.22
N PRO A 176 5.61 23.95 1.02
CA PRO A 176 6.81 23.19 0.71
C PRO A 176 7.18 22.30 1.90
N ILE A 177 7.54 21.04 1.62
CA ILE A 177 7.81 19.95 2.59
C ILE A 177 8.96 20.25 3.57
N ASN A 178 9.77 21.29 3.33
CA ASN A 178 11.13 21.36 3.86
C ASN A 178 11.25 21.62 5.38
N LYS A 179 12.23 20.91 5.94
CA LYS A 179 12.75 20.83 7.33
C LYS A 179 11.81 20.31 8.41
N ILE A 180 10.50 20.54 8.36
CA ILE A 180 9.59 20.10 9.44
C ILE A 180 9.35 18.58 9.37
N ILE A 181 9.07 18.06 8.18
CA ILE A 181 8.73 16.64 7.95
C ILE A 181 9.91 15.72 8.30
N GLY A 182 11.10 15.97 7.76
CA GLY A 182 12.28 15.13 8.05
C GLY A 182 12.72 15.13 9.52
N ARG A 183 12.31 16.13 10.32
CA ARG A 183 12.63 16.22 11.76
C ARG A 183 11.57 15.57 12.64
N ILE A 184 10.29 15.69 12.28
CA ILE A 184 9.17 15.18 13.09
C ILE A 184 8.77 13.76 12.70
N TYR A 185 8.89 13.37 11.42
CA TYR A 185 8.48 12.05 10.93
C TYR A 185 9.12 10.89 11.70
N PRO A 186 10.41 10.94 12.08
CA PRO A 186 10.97 9.85 12.89
C PRO A 186 10.25 9.59 14.20
N ILE A 187 9.67 10.62 14.83
CA ILE A 187 8.88 10.49 16.06
C ILE A 187 7.57 9.75 15.75
N PHE A 188 6.90 10.12 14.67
CA PHE A 188 5.65 9.48 14.22
C PHE A 188 5.86 8.01 13.83
N GLY A 189 6.97 7.71 13.15
CA GLY A 189 7.31 6.33 12.80
C GLY A 189 7.66 5.50 14.03
N ALA A 190 8.24 6.11 15.07
CA ALA A 190 8.41 5.44 16.34
C ALA A 190 7.06 5.13 17.01
N VAL A 191 6.06 6.03 16.94
CA VAL A 191 4.73 5.81 17.54
C VAL A 191 4.05 4.56 16.98
N ILE A 192 4.03 4.35 15.65
CA ILE A 192 3.37 3.16 15.08
C ILE A 192 4.07 1.85 15.47
N ILE A 193 5.41 1.87 15.50
CA ILE A 193 6.21 0.70 15.87
C ILE A 193 6.02 0.39 17.35
N ILE A 194 6.12 1.40 18.22
CA ILE A 194 5.91 1.25 19.67
C ILE A 194 4.50 0.71 19.94
N MET A 195 3.49 1.26 19.27
CA MET A 195 2.11 0.82 19.43
C MET A 195 1.92 -0.63 19.00
N ALA A 196 2.43 -1.02 17.82
CA ALA A 196 2.34 -2.39 17.34
C ALA A 196 3.06 -3.37 18.28
N VAL A 197 4.28 -3.04 18.73
CA VAL A 197 5.03 -3.86 19.69
C VAL A 197 4.32 -3.97 21.04
N ALA A 198 3.72 -2.89 21.53
CA ALA A 198 2.98 -2.89 22.79
C ALA A 198 1.74 -3.79 22.72
N ILE A 199 0.93 -3.68 21.65
CA ILE A 199 -0.23 -4.55 21.43
C ILE A 199 0.22 -6.01 21.29
N ALA A 200 1.29 -6.28 20.53
CA ALA A 200 1.84 -7.63 20.41
C ALA A 200 2.29 -8.19 21.76
N GLY A 201 2.93 -7.37 22.59
CA GLY A 201 3.35 -7.74 23.95
C GLY A 201 2.16 -8.16 24.82
N VAL A 202 1.08 -7.37 24.82
CA VAL A 202 -0.14 -7.73 25.56
C VAL A 202 -0.80 -8.99 25.01
N LEU A 203 -0.84 -9.17 23.69
CA LEU A 203 -1.40 -10.39 23.09
C LEU A 203 -0.61 -11.66 23.44
N ILE A 204 0.72 -11.57 23.54
CA ILE A 204 1.59 -12.72 23.80
C ILE A 204 1.69 -13.04 25.29
N PHE A 205 1.85 -12.02 26.13
CA PHE A 205 2.10 -12.18 27.57
C PHE A 205 0.85 -11.99 28.44
N GLY A 206 -0.23 -11.44 27.88
CA GLY A 206 -1.52 -11.32 28.55
C GLY A 206 -2.37 -12.58 28.42
N ASN A 207 -3.55 -12.56 29.04
CA ASN A 207 -4.49 -13.68 29.02
C ASN A 207 -5.39 -13.65 27.77
N TYR A 208 -4.79 -13.62 26.58
CA TYR A 208 -5.47 -13.56 25.29
C TYR A 208 -5.23 -14.83 24.47
N SER A 209 -6.30 -15.44 23.95
CA SER A 209 -6.20 -16.66 23.15
C SER A 209 -6.22 -16.33 21.66
N ILE A 210 -5.05 -16.06 21.08
CA ILE A 210 -4.93 -15.83 19.63
C ILE A 210 -5.32 -17.12 18.89
N PRO A 211 -6.28 -17.10 17.95
CA PRO A 211 -6.69 -18.31 17.24
C PRO A 211 -5.55 -18.89 16.39
N ASN A 212 -5.51 -20.22 16.28
CA ASN A 212 -4.60 -20.91 15.37
C ASN A 212 -5.26 -21.10 13.99
N LEU A 213 -4.44 -21.38 12.98
CA LEU A 213 -4.88 -21.50 11.60
C LEU A 213 -6.03 -22.51 11.46
N THR A 214 -7.08 -22.06 10.77
CA THR A 214 -8.14 -22.90 10.22
C THR A 214 -8.35 -22.49 8.76
N LEU A 215 -8.71 -23.45 7.92
CA LEU A 215 -9.04 -23.21 6.51
C LEU A 215 -10.54 -22.94 6.31
N ASN A 216 -11.34 -23.02 7.38
CA ASN A 216 -12.76 -22.67 7.32
C ASN A 216 -12.92 -21.16 7.17
N ASN A 217 -13.88 -20.75 6.35
CA ASN A 217 -14.28 -19.35 6.27
C ASN A 217 -15.02 -18.96 7.55
N MET A 218 -14.45 -18.03 8.32
CA MET A 218 -15.05 -17.54 9.58
C MET A 218 -15.77 -16.20 9.44
N HIS A 219 -15.88 -15.67 8.22
CA HIS A 219 -16.57 -14.41 7.98
C HIS A 219 -18.04 -14.52 8.39
N PRO A 220 -18.54 -13.68 9.33
CA PRO A 220 -19.91 -13.82 9.85
C PRO A 220 -21.01 -13.71 8.78
N GLY A 221 -20.77 -12.94 7.72
CA GLY A 221 -21.65 -12.86 6.55
C GLY A 221 -21.37 -13.88 5.45
N GLU A 222 -20.58 -14.92 5.73
CA GLU A 222 -20.19 -15.98 4.77
C GLU A 222 -19.57 -15.48 3.46
N LEU A 223 -19.01 -14.27 3.47
CA LEU A 223 -18.39 -13.66 2.29
C LEU A 223 -17.18 -14.47 1.85
N PRO A 224 -16.96 -14.65 0.53
CA PRO A 224 -15.89 -15.50 0.03
C PRO A 224 -14.51 -14.94 0.38
N VAL A 225 -13.63 -15.81 0.87
CA VAL A 225 -12.24 -15.45 1.21
C VAL A 225 -11.51 -14.88 -0.01
N TRP A 226 -11.57 -15.57 -1.14
CA TRP A 226 -11.01 -15.10 -2.41
C TRP A 226 -12.12 -14.55 -3.30
N PRO A 227 -12.01 -13.36 -3.91
CA PRO A 227 -10.87 -12.43 -3.87
C PRO A 227 -10.96 -11.36 -2.77
N LEU A 228 -12.05 -11.32 -1.98
CA LEU A 228 -12.34 -10.18 -1.11
C LEU A 228 -11.30 -9.93 -0.02
N LEU A 229 -10.74 -10.97 0.60
CA LEU A 229 -9.70 -10.83 1.62
C LEU A 229 -8.45 -10.15 1.03
N MET A 230 -8.09 -10.50 -0.22
CA MET A 230 -6.93 -9.96 -0.92
C MET A 230 -7.08 -8.47 -1.21
N VAL A 231 -8.31 -8.02 -1.44
CA VAL A 231 -8.63 -6.61 -1.64
C VAL A 231 -8.76 -5.86 -0.31
N THR A 232 -9.32 -6.51 0.71
CA THR A 232 -9.55 -5.94 2.04
C THR A 232 -8.24 -5.66 2.77
N ILE A 233 -7.34 -6.67 2.83
CA ILE A 233 -5.99 -6.52 3.37
C ILE A 233 -5.05 -6.18 2.21
N SER A 234 -5.20 -4.97 1.68
CA SER A 234 -4.33 -4.48 0.62
C SER A 234 -2.96 -4.05 1.18
N CYS A 235 -2.88 -2.94 1.92
CA CYS A 235 -1.58 -2.39 2.35
C CYS A 235 -0.72 -3.32 3.22
N GLY A 236 -1.33 -4.22 4.01
CA GLY A 236 -0.61 -5.24 4.78
C GLY A 236 -0.02 -6.40 3.98
N ALA A 237 -0.37 -6.57 2.70
CA ALA A 237 0.05 -7.70 1.87
C ALA A 237 0.63 -7.27 0.51
N ILE A 238 -0.04 -6.37 -0.21
CA ILE A 238 0.44 -5.73 -1.44
C ILE A 238 -0.40 -4.50 -1.76
N SER A 239 0.26 -3.40 -2.14
CA SER A 239 -0.40 -2.11 -2.30
C SER A 239 0.12 -1.32 -3.49
N GLY A 240 -0.76 -0.99 -4.42
CA GLY A 240 -0.44 -0.13 -5.55
C GLY A 240 -0.10 1.31 -5.12
N PHE A 241 -0.70 1.79 -4.04
CA PHE A 241 -0.40 3.09 -3.43
C PHE A 241 1.08 3.23 -3.09
N HIS A 242 1.74 2.15 -2.66
CA HIS A 242 3.17 2.20 -2.34
C HIS A 242 4.00 2.57 -3.57
N SER A 243 3.55 2.19 -4.77
CA SER A 243 4.26 2.53 -5.99
C SER A 243 4.20 4.02 -6.34
N THR A 244 3.17 4.73 -5.89
CA THR A 244 3.05 6.19 -6.07
C THR A 244 3.83 6.96 -5.01
N GLN A 245 4.07 6.36 -3.83
CA GLN A 245 4.82 7.00 -2.75
C GLN A 245 6.33 6.71 -2.78
N SER A 246 6.74 5.53 -3.25
CA SER A 246 8.15 5.12 -3.30
C SER A 246 9.09 6.11 -4.01
N PRO A 247 8.68 6.82 -5.09
CA PRO A 247 9.53 7.84 -5.73
C PRO A 247 10.06 8.92 -4.77
N ILE A 248 9.30 9.29 -3.73
CA ILE A 248 9.71 10.29 -2.73
C ILE A 248 11.00 9.83 -2.04
N VAL A 249 11.08 8.55 -1.66
CA VAL A 249 12.26 8.00 -0.98
C VAL A 249 13.36 7.65 -1.98
N SER A 250 13.02 7.13 -3.17
CA SER A 250 13.98 6.82 -4.24
C SER A 250 14.88 8.02 -4.60
N ARG A 251 14.34 9.24 -4.59
CA ARG A 251 15.09 10.47 -4.89
C ARG A 251 16.15 10.83 -3.85
N THR A 252 16.07 10.22 -2.66
CA THR A 252 16.95 10.52 -1.51
C THR A 252 17.99 9.44 -1.23
N MET A 253 17.92 8.30 -1.93
CA MET A 253 18.82 7.16 -1.70
C MET A 253 20.26 7.48 -2.09
N LYS A 254 21.23 7.01 -1.29
CA LYS A 254 22.65 7.24 -1.58
C LYS A 254 23.23 6.21 -2.52
N LYS A 255 22.73 4.98 -2.47
CA LYS A 255 23.22 3.86 -3.26
C LYS A 255 22.14 2.81 -3.47
N GLU A 256 22.31 1.98 -4.50
CA GLU A 256 21.29 0.99 -4.88
C GLU A 256 21.16 -0.15 -3.86
N SER A 257 22.24 -0.54 -3.19
CA SER A 257 22.24 -1.57 -2.13
C SER A 257 21.42 -1.21 -0.89
N GLU A 258 20.98 0.04 -0.74
CA GLU A 258 20.07 0.44 0.33
C GLU A 258 18.61 0.07 0.03
N GLY A 259 18.26 -0.16 -1.25
CA GLY A 259 16.87 -0.35 -1.69
C GLY A 259 16.18 -1.56 -1.04
N ARG A 260 16.91 -2.65 -0.79
CA ARG A 260 16.35 -3.84 -0.12
C ARG A 260 15.91 -3.55 1.30
N LYS A 261 16.69 -2.74 2.03
CA LYS A 261 16.34 -2.32 3.39
C LYS A 261 15.15 -1.36 3.36
N ILE A 262 15.20 -0.37 2.46
CA ILE A 262 14.22 0.72 2.41
C ILE A 262 12.85 0.23 1.94
N PHE A 263 12.76 -0.49 0.83
CA PHE A 263 11.48 -0.82 0.21
C PHE A 263 10.95 -2.19 0.66
N TYR A 264 11.69 -3.27 0.37
CA TYR A 264 11.27 -4.62 0.77
C TYR A 264 11.16 -4.71 2.30
N GLY A 265 12.14 -4.17 3.03
CA GLY A 265 12.13 -4.16 4.48
C GLY A 265 10.98 -3.34 5.07
N ALA A 266 10.56 -2.24 4.45
CA ALA A 266 9.39 -1.48 4.91
C ALA A 266 8.09 -2.27 4.70
N MET A 267 7.91 -2.91 3.53
CA MET A 267 6.76 -3.77 3.26
C MET A 267 6.62 -4.91 4.29
N ILE A 268 7.74 -5.56 4.65
CA ILE A 268 7.70 -6.62 5.68
C ILE A 268 7.39 -6.05 7.07
N GLY A 269 7.94 -4.88 7.41
CA GLY A 269 7.59 -4.17 8.64
C GLY A 269 6.10 -3.86 8.74
N GLU A 270 5.51 -3.38 7.63
CA GLU A 270 4.07 -3.15 7.51
C GLU A 270 3.27 -4.45 7.62
N GLY A 271 3.73 -5.54 6.99
CA GLY A 271 3.11 -6.86 7.12
C GLY A 271 3.08 -7.36 8.57
N VAL A 272 4.13 -7.09 9.36
CA VAL A 272 4.13 -7.40 10.80
C VAL A 272 3.11 -6.55 11.56
N ILE A 273 3.01 -5.26 11.26
CA ILE A 273 2.00 -4.36 11.85
C ILE A 273 0.59 -4.88 11.53
N ALA A 274 0.32 -5.23 10.27
CA ALA A 274 -0.96 -5.79 9.84
C ALA A 274 -1.28 -7.12 10.54
N LEU A 275 -0.29 -8.00 10.69
CA LEU A 275 -0.45 -9.26 11.39
C LEU A 275 -0.87 -9.05 12.85
N ILE A 276 -0.24 -8.10 13.54
CA ILE A 276 -0.56 -7.76 14.94
C ILE A 276 -1.99 -7.24 15.06
N TRP A 277 -2.41 -6.33 14.20
CA TRP A 277 -3.77 -5.77 14.23
C TRP A 277 -4.84 -6.78 13.83
N ALA A 278 -4.56 -7.67 12.88
CA ALA A 278 -5.44 -8.79 12.57
C ALA A 278 -5.59 -9.73 13.77
N ALA A 279 -4.48 -10.05 14.45
CA ALA A 279 -4.49 -10.88 15.67
C ALA A 279 -5.27 -10.21 16.81
N ALA A 280 -5.06 -8.91 17.03
CA ALA A 280 -5.80 -8.13 18.03
C ALA A 280 -7.30 -8.17 17.76
N GLY A 281 -7.72 -7.85 16.53
CA GLY A 281 -9.13 -7.84 16.14
C GLY A 281 -9.83 -9.19 16.33
N MET A 282 -9.18 -10.29 15.95
CA MET A 282 -9.74 -11.64 16.12
C MET A 282 -9.86 -12.08 17.59
N THR A 283 -9.00 -11.54 18.46
CA THR A 283 -8.85 -12.05 19.83
C THR A 283 -9.61 -11.21 20.85
N PHE A 284 -9.61 -9.89 20.69
CA PHE A 284 -10.14 -8.96 21.69
C PHE A 284 -11.67 -9.02 21.80
N PHE A 285 -12.39 -9.12 20.68
CA PHE A 285 -13.85 -9.06 20.65
C PHE A 285 -14.55 -10.44 20.77
N GLY A 286 -13.86 -11.45 21.29
CA GLY A 286 -14.46 -12.78 21.48
C GLY A 286 -14.78 -13.52 20.16
N GLY A 287 -14.08 -13.19 19.08
CA GLY A 287 -14.22 -13.83 17.76
C GLY A 287 -14.77 -12.90 16.67
N THR A 288 -15.01 -13.45 15.48
CA THR A 288 -15.36 -12.67 14.28
C THR A 288 -16.73 -12.01 14.37
N GLY A 289 -17.69 -12.62 15.06
CA GLY A 289 -19.02 -12.05 15.30
C GLY A 289 -18.99 -10.79 16.18
N GLY A 290 -18.29 -10.85 17.32
CA GLY A 290 -18.14 -9.68 18.19
C GLY A 290 -17.34 -8.56 17.52
N LEU A 291 -16.31 -8.90 16.74
CA LEU A 291 -15.57 -7.93 15.93
C LEU A 291 -16.48 -7.24 14.90
N GLN A 292 -17.39 -7.98 14.24
CA GLN A 292 -18.33 -7.40 13.29
C GLN A 292 -19.29 -6.42 13.99
N SER A 293 -19.81 -6.77 15.16
CA SER A 293 -20.66 -5.87 15.95
C SER A 293 -19.92 -4.60 16.36
N ALA A 294 -18.67 -4.72 16.79
CA ALA A 294 -17.84 -3.57 17.17
C ALA A 294 -17.54 -2.66 15.96
N LEU A 295 -17.22 -3.25 14.80
CA LEU A 295 -17.02 -2.51 13.55
C LEU A 295 -18.31 -1.79 13.10
N ALA A 296 -19.47 -2.41 13.26
CA ALA A 296 -20.75 -1.78 12.95
C ALA A 296 -21.09 -0.61 13.89
N ALA A 297 -20.68 -0.70 15.17
CA ALA A 297 -20.96 0.32 16.17
C ALA A 297 -20.01 1.53 16.10
N GLY A 298 -18.70 1.29 15.97
CA GLY A 298 -17.67 2.32 16.09
C GLY A 298 -16.80 2.53 14.86
N GLY A 299 -17.00 1.74 13.80
CA GLY A 299 -16.09 1.68 12.66
C GLY A 299 -14.70 1.14 13.04
N PRO A 300 -13.77 1.04 12.07
CA PRO A 300 -12.43 0.56 12.35
C PRO A 300 -11.68 1.44 13.37
N ALA A 301 -11.85 2.76 13.29
CA ALA A 301 -11.21 3.72 14.19
C ALA A 301 -11.63 3.49 15.65
N GLY A 302 -12.94 3.31 15.90
CA GLY A 302 -13.47 3.04 17.23
C GLY A 302 -12.98 1.69 17.77
N VAL A 303 -12.98 0.65 16.93
CA VAL A 303 -12.46 -0.67 17.28
C VAL A 303 -11.00 -0.62 17.73
N ILE A 304 -10.15 0.12 17.02
CA ILE A 304 -8.73 0.26 17.38
C ILE A 304 -8.58 1.06 18.66
N ASN A 305 -9.37 2.12 18.85
CA ASN A 305 -9.34 2.91 20.08
C ASN A 305 -9.77 2.06 21.29
N GLU A 306 -10.83 1.27 21.17
CA GLU A 306 -11.32 0.37 22.23
C GLU A 306 -10.27 -0.69 22.60
N MET A 307 -9.70 -1.38 21.60
CA MET A 307 -8.61 -2.33 21.83
C MET A 307 -7.43 -1.65 22.53
N SER A 308 -7.00 -0.49 22.05
CA SER A 308 -5.81 0.19 22.57
C SER A 308 -6.00 0.70 23.99
N THR A 309 -7.15 1.33 24.26
CA THR A 309 -7.47 1.85 25.60
C THR A 309 -7.64 0.72 26.61
N THR A 310 -8.26 -0.39 26.22
CA THR A 310 -8.50 -1.52 27.12
C THR A 310 -7.23 -2.34 27.38
N MET A 311 -6.45 -2.62 26.33
CA MET A 311 -5.25 -3.47 26.44
C MET A 311 -4.06 -2.74 27.05
N LEU A 312 -3.92 -1.43 26.82
CA LEU A 312 -2.74 -0.64 27.20
C LEU A 312 -3.07 0.54 28.13
N GLY A 313 -4.31 0.64 28.60
CA GLY A 313 -4.76 1.73 29.48
C GLY A 313 -4.71 3.11 28.81
N THR A 314 -4.55 4.16 29.62
CA THR A 314 -4.51 5.55 29.17
C THR A 314 -3.39 5.81 28.15
N VAL A 315 -2.22 5.18 28.34
CA VAL A 315 -1.08 5.31 27.41
C VAL A 315 -1.45 4.73 26.05
N GLY A 316 -2.14 3.59 26.03
CA GLY A 316 -2.69 2.99 24.82
C GLY A 316 -3.64 3.90 24.05
N GLY A 317 -4.57 4.53 24.77
CA GLY A 317 -5.49 5.51 24.17
C GLY A 317 -4.76 6.68 23.52
N VAL A 318 -3.76 7.26 24.20
CA VAL A 318 -2.95 8.34 23.64
C VAL A 318 -2.19 7.88 22.39
N LEU A 319 -1.57 6.70 22.44
CA LEU A 319 -0.86 6.14 21.28
C LEU A 319 -1.81 5.87 20.11
N ALA A 320 -3.04 5.39 20.37
CA ALA A 320 -4.05 5.19 19.35
C ALA A 320 -4.48 6.51 18.70
N ILE A 321 -4.71 7.55 19.49
CA ILE A 321 -5.02 8.89 18.98
C ILE A 321 -3.87 9.38 18.09
N LEU A 322 -2.61 9.29 18.55
CA LEU A 322 -1.46 9.70 17.76
C LEU A 322 -1.32 8.89 16.47
N ALA A 323 -1.49 7.57 16.54
CA ALA A 323 -1.34 6.68 15.39
C ALA A 323 -2.50 6.79 14.38
N ILE A 324 -3.74 6.93 14.83
CA ILE A 324 -4.94 6.97 13.98
C ILE A 324 -5.24 8.37 13.47
N ILE A 325 -4.82 9.43 14.17
CA ILE A 325 -5.02 10.80 13.70
C ILE A 325 -3.80 11.25 12.90
N ILE A 326 -2.61 11.26 13.49
CA ILE A 326 -1.47 11.95 12.88
C ILE A 326 -0.89 11.20 11.69
N LEU A 327 -0.77 9.86 11.75
CA LEU A 327 -0.14 9.09 10.67
C LEU A 327 -0.96 9.08 9.38
N PRO A 328 -2.29 8.85 9.42
CA PRO A 328 -3.11 8.97 8.24
C PRO A 328 -3.11 10.38 7.68
N ILE A 329 -3.02 11.38 8.56
CA ILE A 329 -2.89 12.76 8.13
C ILE A 329 -1.63 12.94 7.24
N THR A 330 -0.49 12.37 7.64
CA THR A 330 0.77 12.39 6.86
C THR A 330 0.80 11.48 5.62
N THR A 331 -0.15 10.57 5.48
CA THR A 331 -0.26 9.74 4.27
C THR A 331 -1.30 10.32 3.31
N GLY A 332 -2.35 10.94 3.83
CA GLY A 332 -3.38 11.59 3.04
C GLY A 332 -2.88 12.89 2.37
N ASP A 333 -2.04 13.68 3.04
CA ASP A 333 -1.39 14.84 2.42
C ASP A 333 -0.42 14.41 1.30
N THR A 334 0.36 13.35 1.51
CA THR A 334 1.26 12.79 0.48
C THR A 334 0.48 12.21 -0.69
N ALA A 335 -0.70 11.61 -0.47
CA ALA A 335 -1.61 11.19 -1.54
C ALA A 335 -2.12 12.39 -2.37
N LEU A 336 -2.60 13.45 -1.72
CA LEU A 336 -3.07 14.66 -2.40
C LEU A 336 -1.92 15.34 -3.17
N ARG A 337 -0.72 15.38 -2.59
CA ARG A 337 0.48 15.89 -3.28
C ARG A 337 0.84 15.02 -4.50
N SER A 338 0.88 13.71 -4.34
CA SER A 338 1.22 12.77 -5.43
C SER A 338 0.21 12.85 -6.57
N SER A 339 -1.09 12.99 -6.29
CA SER A 339 -2.09 13.24 -7.33
C SER A 339 -1.82 14.52 -8.11
N ARG A 340 -1.50 15.62 -7.41
CA ARG A 340 -1.12 16.88 -8.06
C ARG A 340 0.11 16.71 -8.91
N MET A 341 1.15 16.05 -8.42
CA MET A 341 2.38 15.80 -9.18
C MET A 341 2.09 15.00 -10.46
N ILE A 342 1.27 13.94 -10.38
CA ILE A 342 0.85 13.16 -11.56
C ILE A 342 0.13 14.05 -12.59
N VAL A 343 -0.80 14.92 -12.14
CA VAL A 343 -1.49 15.87 -13.03
C VAL A 343 -0.48 16.85 -13.64
N MET A 344 0.35 17.48 -12.82
CA MET A 344 1.33 18.48 -13.24
C MET A 344 2.32 17.92 -14.26
N ASP A 345 2.85 16.72 -14.03
CA ASP A 345 3.74 16.05 -14.98
C ASP A 345 3.02 15.79 -16.31
N SER A 346 1.75 15.36 -16.24
CA SER A 346 0.92 15.04 -17.41
C SER A 346 0.59 16.27 -18.26
N VAL A 347 0.40 17.43 -17.63
CA VAL A 347 0.02 18.68 -18.31
C VAL A 347 1.12 19.73 -18.40
N SER A 348 2.34 19.41 -17.95
CA SER A 348 3.52 20.28 -17.90
C SER A 348 3.86 20.98 -19.22
N LYS A 349 3.45 20.43 -20.38
CA LYS A 349 3.62 21.05 -21.70
C LYS A 349 2.70 22.25 -21.94
N TRP A 350 1.59 22.35 -21.22
CA TRP A 350 0.54 23.36 -21.41
C TRP A 350 0.44 24.35 -20.25
N ILE A 351 1.05 24.05 -19.11
CA ILE A 351 1.01 24.88 -17.90
C ILE A 351 2.41 25.05 -17.32
N ASN A 352 2.63 26.13 -16.57
CA ASN A 352 3.80 26.24 -15.71
C ASN A 352 3.50 25.51 -14.38
N PRO A 353 4.14 24.35 -14.10
CA PRO A 353 3.87 23.56 -12.91
C PRO A 353 4.37 24.22 -11.61
N ASP A 354 5.38 25.08 -11.70
CA ASP A 354 5.98 25.73 -10.52
C ASP A 354 5.23 27.01 -10.10
N LYS A 355 4.32 27.50 -10.95
CA LYS A 355 3.53 28.70 -10.65
C LYS A 355 2.57 28.42 -9.48
N LYS A 356 2.69 29.20 -8.40
CA LYS A 356 1.87 29.08 -7.18
C LYS A 356 0.36 29.01 -7.43
N SER A 357 -0.17 29.80 -8.37
CA SER A 357 -1.61 29.75 -8.72
C SER A 357 -2.02 28.40 -9.31
N THR A 358 -1.16 27.79 -10.12
CA THR A 358 -1.38 26.48 -10.73
C THR A 358 -1.37 25.39 -9.67
N VAL A 359 -0.41 25.45 -8.73
CA VAL A 359 -0.33 24.54 -7.58
C VAL A 359 -1.63 24.59 -6.77
N ILE A 360 -2.09 25.80 -6.42
CA ILE A 360 -3.30 26.00 -5.62
C ILE A 360 -4.53 25.50 -6.38
N LEU A 361 -4.72 25.88 -7.64
CA LEU A 361 -5.88 25.47 -8.44
C LEU A 361 -5.95 23.95 -8.62
N ALA A 362 -4.82 23.30 -8.93
CA ALA A 362 -4.75 21.85 -9.04
C ALA A 362 -5.06 21.16 -7.71
N THR A 363 -4.59 21.72 -6.59
CA THR A 363 -4.89 21.20 -5.24
C THR A 363 -6.38 21.34 -4.92
N ILE A 364 -7.03 22.45 -5.27
CA ILE A 364 -8.48 22.63 -5.11
C ILE A 364 -9.26 21.65 -5.99
N ALA A 365 -8.87 21.50 -7.25
CA ALA A 365 -9.54 20.61 -8.21
C ALA A 365 -9.49 19.14 -7.78
N LEU A 366 -8.37 18.69 -7.21
CA LEU A 366 -8.19 17.33 -6.70
C LEU A 366 -8.73 17.15 -5.29
N GLY A 367 -8.64 18.20 -4.46
CA GLY A 367 -9.09 18.19 -3.07
C GLY A 367 -10.61 18.18 -2.94
N THR A 368 -11.33 18.93 -3.79
CA THR A 368 -12.80 18.99 -3.76
C THR A 368 -13.47 17.60 -3.83
N PRO A 369 -13.17 16.73 -4.82
CA PRO A 369 -13.76 15.39 -4.84
C PRO A 369 -13.30 14.53 -3.66
N ALA A 370 -12.06 14.67 -3.19
CA ALA A 370 -11.60 13.94 -2.00
C ALA A 370 -12.38 14.35 -0.72
N PHE A 371 -12.65 15.65 -0.56
CA PHE A 371 -13.46 16.18 0.53
C PHE A 371 -14.89 15.65 0.49
N LEU A 372 -15.54 15.70 -0.68
CA LEU A 372 -16.90 15.19 -0.83
C LEU A 372 -16.97 13.67 -0.59
N LEU A 373 -16.00 12.91 -1.10
CA LEU A 373 -15.91 11.47 -0.87
C LEU A 373 -15.62 11.14 0.59
N SER A 374 -14.95 12.01 1.35
CA SER A 374 -14.71 11.78 2.79
C SER A 374 -15.98 11.81 3.64
N MET A 375 -17.08 12.33 3.10
CA MET A 375 -18.39 12.42 3.78
C MET A 375 -19.25 11.17 3.61
N ILE A 376 -18.86 10.23 2.73
CA ILE A 376 -19.63 8.99 2.49
C ILE A 376 -19.30 7.94 3.55
N ASP A 377 -20.06 6.84 3.56
CA ASP A 377 -19.77 5.70 4.43
C ASP A 377 -18.33 5.19 4.23
N TYR A 378 -17.61 5.04 5.34
CA TYR A 378 -16.20 4.66 5.31
C TYR A 378 -16.00 3.25 4.74
N THR A 379 -16.88 2.31 5.07
CA THR A 379 -16.76 0.92 4.60
C THR A 379 -16.92 0.87 3.09
N PHE A 380 -17.91 1.60 2.56
CA PHE A 380 -18.11 1.75 1.13
C PHE A 380 -16.91 2.41 0.46
N LEU A 381 -16.40 3.52 1.00
CA LEU A 381 -15.20 4.20 0.50
C LEU A 381 -13.97 3.28 0.48
N TRP A 382 -13.78 2.47 1.53
CA TRP A 382 -12.65 1.56 1.65
C TRP A 382 -12.65 0.46 0.58
N ARG A 383 -13.81 -0.01 0.13
CA ARG A 383 -13.93 -0.99 -0.96
C ARG A 383 -13.37 -0.45 -2.27
N TYR A 384 -13.69 0.80 -2.64
CA TYR A 384 -13.13 1.45 -3.82
C TYR A 384 -11.62 1.70 -3.69
N VAL A 385 -11.16 2.10 -2.51
CA VAL A 385 -9.71 2.20 -2.22
C VAL A 385 -9.06 0.85 -2.51
N GLY A 386 -9.55 -0.23 -1.90
CA GLY A 386 -9.03 -1.58 -2.08
C GLY A 386 -8.98 -2.01 -3.54
N GLY A 387 -10.10 -1.94 -4.27
CA GLY A 387 -10.19 -2.37 -5.67
C GLY A 387 -9.22 -1.61 -6.58
N THR A 388 -9.20 -0.28 -6.47
CA THR A 388 -8.33 0.58 -7.28
C THR A 388 -6.85 0.40 -6.91
N ASN A 389 -6.58 0.15 -5.63
CA ASN A 389 -5.24 -0.15 -5.11
C ASN A 389 -4.71 -1.45 -5.72
N GLN A 390 -5.55 -2.49 -5.80
CA GLN A 390 -5.13 -3.78 -6.38
C GLN A 390 -4.95 -3.75 -7.89
N ILE A 391 -5.72 -2.94 -8.64
CA ILE A 391 -5.42 -2.69 -10.06
C ILE A 391 -4.00 -2.12 -10.20
N THR A 392 -3.71 -1.08 -9.42
CA THR A 392 -2.43 -0.37 -9.45
C THR A 392 -1.27 -1.32 -9.11
N ALA A 393 -1.41 -2.12 -8.05
CA ALA A 393 -0.43 -3.13 -7.66
C ALA A 393 -0.18 -4.17 -8.77
N THR A 394 -1.25 -4.66 -9.37
CA THR A 394 -1.19 -5.68 -10.44
C THR A 394 -0.44 -5.14 -11.66
N ILE A 395 -0.74 -3.90 -12.06
CA ILE A 395 -0.05 -3.27 -13.19
C ILE A 395 1.43 -3.06 -12.89
N MET A 396 1.80 -2.64 -11.67
CA MET A 396 3.19 -2.51 -11.29
C MET A 396 3.91 -3.87 -11.34
N LEU A 397 3.30 -4.97 -10.86
CA LEU A 397 3.90 -6.30 -11.02
C LEU A 397 4.12 -6.67 -12.50
N TRP A 398 3.18 -6.35 -13.39
CA TRP A 398 3.38 -6.55 -14.84
C TRP A 398 4.48 -5.65 -15.43
N VAL A 399 4.66 -4.42 -14.91
CA VAL A 399 5.82 -3.58 -15.24
C VAL A 399 7.11 -4.28 -14.84
N VAL A 400 7.17 -4.88 -13.65
CA VAL A 400 8.35 -5.65 -13.21
C VAL A 400 8.64 -6.83 -14.14
N VAL A 401 7.60 -7.57 -14.54
CA VAL A 401 7.76 -8.66 -15.52
C VAL A 401 8.35 -8.14 -16.84
N SER A 402 7.79 -7.05 -17.38
CA SER A 402 8.28 -6.43 -18.61
C SER A 402 9.73 -5.95 -18.48
N TYR A 403 10.08 -5.35 -17.33
CA TYR A 403 11.45 -4.94 -17.02
C TYR A 403 12.42 -6.13 -17.04
N LEU A 404 12.11 -7.20 -16.30
CA LEU A 404 12.97 -8.38 -16.20
C LEU A 404 13.18 -9.05 -17.56
N LEU A 405 12.13 -9.13 -18.38
CA LEU A 405 12.23 -9.69 -19.73
C LEU A 405 13.07 -8.83 -20.68
N LYS A 406 12.95 -7.50 -20.60
CA LYS A 406 13.65 -6.56 -21.50
C LYS A 406 15.12 -6.34 -21.14
N GLU A 407 15.50 -6.50 -19.88
CA GLU A 407 16.85 -6.16 -19.40
C GLU A 407 17.77 -7.38 -19.26
N GLY A 408 17.49 -8.43 -20.06
CA GLY A 408 18.31 -9.65 -20.09
C GLY A 408 18.14 -10.57 -18.88
N ARG A 409 17.08 -10.38 -18.08
CA ARG A 409 16.85 -11.12 -16.82
C ARG A 409 15.60 -11.97 -16.87
N ALA A 410 15.31 -12.50 -18.05
CA ALA A 410 14.16 -13.36 -18.26
C ALA A 410 14.18 -14.55 -17.29
N HIS A 411 15.34 -15.09 -16.94
CA HIS A 411 15.44 -16.19 -15.96
C HIS A 411 14.85 -15.88 -14.58
N ALA A 412 14.59 -14.63 -14.21
CA ALA A 412 14.02 -14.23 -12.93
C ALA A 412 12.57 -13.75 -13.01
N HIS A 413 11.93 -13.74 -14.19
CA HIS A 413 10.60 -13.14 -14.37
C HIS A 413 9.51 -13.76 -13.46
N TYR A 414 9.68 -15.01 -13.01
CA TYR A 414 8.71 -15.73 -12.18
C TYR A 414 8.47 -15.06 -10.82
N ILE A 415 9.46 -14.35 -10.28
CA ILE A 415 9.32 -13.65 -8.98
C ILE A 415 8.22 -12.59 -9.03
N ALA A 416 7.93 -12.03 -10.20
CA ALA A 416 6.90 -11.01 -10.40
C ALA A 416 5.69 -11.52 -11.19
N SER A 417 5.87 -12.46 -12.12
CA SER A 417 4.77 -12.94 -12.98
C SER A 417 3.80 -13.88 -12.25
N ILE A 418 4.28 -14.71 -11.33
CA ILE A 418 3.41 -15.54 -10.49
C ILE A 418 2.47 -14.66 -9.65
N PRO A 419 2.97 -13.70 -8.84
CA PRO A 419 2.06 -12.81 -8.12
C PRO A 419 1.26 -11.90 -9.06
N ALA A 420 1.79 -11.47 -10.22
CA ALA A 420 1.03 -10.67 -11.19
C ALA A 420 -0.20 -11.41 -11.72
N LEU A 421 -0.05 -12.68 -12.07
CA LEU A 421 -1.16 -13.53 -12.54
C LEU A 421 -2.18 -13.77 -11.44
N PHE A 422 -1.73 -14.09 -10.23
CA PHE A 422 -2.61 -14.25 -9.08
C PHE A 422 -3.42 -12.98 -8.81
N MET A 423 -2.76 -11.82 -8.80
CA MET A 423 -3.42 -10.52 -8.58
C MET A 423 -4.31 -10.11 -9.75
N THR A 424 -3.99 -10.53 -10.98
CA THR A 424 -4.90 -10.39 -12.13
C THR A 424 -6.20 -11.16 -11.88
N GLY A 425 -6.11 -12.40 -11.36
CA GLY A 425 -7.28 -13.17 -10.92
C GLY A 425 -8.09 -12.49 -9.83
N VAL A 426 -7.40 -11.95 -8.81
CA VAL A 426 -8.02 -11.20 -7.72
C VAL A 426 -8.81 -10.02 -8.26
N VAL A 427 -8.17 -9.15 -9.04
CA VAL A 427 -8.78 -7.93 -9.58
C VAL A 427 -9.95 -8.25 -10.52
N THR A 428 -9.73 -9.14 -11.48
CA THR A 428 -10.76 -9.49 -12.48
C THR A 428 -11.99 -10.11 -11.82
N THR A 429 -11.81 -11.04 -10.89
CA THR A 429 -12.93 -11.65 -10.16
C THR A 429 -13.60 -10.65 -9.23
N TYR A 430 -12.82 -9.80 -8.55
CA TYR A 430 -13.34 -8.81 -7.61
C TYR A 430 -14.31 -7.85 -8.31
N PHE A 431 -13.94 -7.26 -9.44
CA PHE A 431 -14.82 -6.33 -10.13
C PHE A 431 -16.03 -6.98 -10.79
N VAL A 432 -16.02 -8.30 -11.00
CA VAL A 432 -17.21 -9.03 -11.47
C VAL A 432 -18.15 -9.35 -10.29
N TYR A 433 -17.58 -9.71 -9.14
CA TYR A 433 -18.33 -10.14 -7.97
C TYR A 433 -18.83 -8.99 -7.08
N ALA A 434 -17.98 -7.98 -6.83
CA ALA A 434 -18.22 -7.00 -5.79
C ALA A 434 -19.44 -6.10 -6.10
N PRO A 435 -20.17 -5.62 -5.08
CA PRO A 435 -21.35 -4.78 -5.26
C PRO A 435 -21.11 -3.49 -6.05
N GLU A 436 -19.93 -2.90 -5.88
CA GLU A 436 -19.48 -1.71 -6.62
C GLU A 436 -18.96 -2.01 -8.04
N GLY A 437 -18.87 -3.29 -8.40
CA GLY A 437 -18.51 -3.77 -9.73
C GLY A 437 -19.75 -4.20 -10.53
N LEU A 438 -19.72 -5.42 -11.09
CA LEU A 438 -20.86 -5.99 -11.81
C LEU A 438 -21.88 -6.69 -10.90
N ASN A 439 -21.53 -6.92 -9.63
CA ASN A 439 -22.40 -7.52 -8.61
C ASN A 439 -23.05 -8.86 -9.06
N LEU A 440 -22.26 -9.73 -9.71
CA LEU A 440 -22.74 -11.03 -10.18
C LEU A 440 -22.59 -12.12 -9.12
N ASP A 441 -23.29 -13.24 -9.33
CA ASP A 441 -23.11 -14.45 -8.53
C ASP A 441 -21.63 -14.86 -8.44
N TYR A 442 -21.23 -15.42 -7.29
CA TYR A 442 -19.84 -15.77 -7.03
C TYR A 442 -19.30 -16.80 -8.03
N THR A 443 -20.07 -17.83 -8.37
CA THR A 443 -19.63 -18.88 -9.32
C THR A 443 -19.45 -18.30 -10.72
N ILE A 444 -20.39 -17.46 -11.16
CA ILE A 444 -20.28 -16.75 -12.45
C ILE A 444 -19.04 -15.85 -12.45
N SER A 445 -18.80 -15.16 -11.34
CA SER A 445 -17.64 -14.28 -11.18
C SER A 445 -16.32 -15.03 -11.26
N LEU A 446 -16.22 -16.21 -10.65
CA LEU A 446 -15.04 -17.09 -10.76
C LEU A 446 -14.78 -17.49 -12.21
N ILE A 447 -15.83 -17.83 -12.97
CA ILE A 447 -15.70 -18.23 -14.37
C ILE A 447 -15.19 -17.06 -15.22
N ILE A 448 -15.85 -15.90 -15.13
CA ILE A 448 -15.47 -14.72 -15.94
C ILE A 448 -14.07 -14.23 -15.55
N GLY A 449 -13.77 -14.11 -14.26
CA GLY A 449 -12.45 -13.73 -13.75
C GLY A 449 -11.36 -14.71 -14.18
N GLY A 450 -11.66 -16.02 -14.12
CA GLY A 450 -10.77 -17.08 -14.59
C GLY A 450 -10.48 -16.98 -16.09
N VAL A 451 -11.49 -16.78 -16.93
CA VAL A 451 -11.33 -16.61 -18.38
C VAL A 451 -10.48 -15.39 -18.71
N MET A 452 -10.75 -14.24 -18.07
CA MET A 452 -9.96 -13.03 -18.27
C MET A 452 -8.49 -13.23 -17.87
N THR A 453 -8.25 -13.86 -16.72
CA THR A 453 -6.90 -14.16 -16.22
C THR A 453 -6.17 -15.13 -17.11
N PHE A 454 -6.86 -16.16 -17.62
CA PHE A 454 -6.29 -17.10 -18.58
C PHE A 454 -5.94 -16.41 -19.90
N GLY A 455 -6.76 -15.48 -20.37
CA GLY A 455 -6.42 -14.63 -21.52
C GLY A 455 -5.12 -13.86 -21.32
N VAL A 456 -4.95 -13.21 -20.16
CA VAL A 456 -3.69 -12.52 -19.80
C VAL A 456 -2.51 -13.49 -19.72
N PHE A 457 -2.72 -14.70 -19.16
CA PHE A 457 -1.71 -15.75 -19.12
C PHE A 457 -1.23 -16.15 -20.51
N LEU A 458 -2.13 -16.38 -21.48
CA LEU A 458 -1.76 -16.71 -22.86
C LEU A 458 -0.94 -15.59 -23.53
N LEU A 459 -1.34 -14.34 -23.32
CA LEU A 459 -0.59 -13.17 -23.82
C LEU A 459 0.83 -13.12 -23.22
N TYR A 460 0.94 -13.38 -21.93
CA TYR A 460 2.21 -13.44 -21.21
C TYR A 460 3.12 -14.58 -21.72
N VAL A 461 2.60 -15.79 -21.88
CA VAL A 461 3.35 -16.94 -22.44
C VAL A 461 3.87 -16.61 -23.83
N ARG A 462 3.03 -16.03 -24.69
CA ARG A 462 3.43 -15.59 -26.03
C ARG A 462 4.58 -14.57 -25.97
N GLN A 463 4.54 -13.64 -25.02
CA GLN A 463 5.57 -12.63 -24.86
C GLN A 463 6.90 -13.22 -24.38
N ILE A 464 6.89 -14.23 -23.50
CA ILE A 464 8.10 -14.95 -23.10
C ILE A 464 8.75 -15.65 -24.28
N ILE A 465 7.96 -16.40 -25.06
CA ILE A 465 8.47 -17.14 -26.22
C ILE A 465 9.16 -16.18 -27.18
N ARG A 466 8.49 -15.07 -27.51
CA ARG A 466 9.03 -14.02 -28.36
C ARG A 466 10.35 -13.44 -27.83
N HIS A 467 10.45 -13.17 -26.52
CA HIS A 467 11.70 -12.65 -25.95
C HIS A 467 12.84 -13.67 -25.97
N LYS A 468 12.54 -14.96 -25.75
CA LYS A 468 13.54 -16.04 -25.88
C LYS A 468 14.05 -16.16 -27.31
N GLU A 469 13.16 -16.09 -28.30
CA GLU A 469 13.54 -16.11 -29.72
C GLU A 469 14.42 -14.92 -30.10
N ILE A 470 14.11 -13.71 -29.62
CA ILE A 470 14.93 -12.52 -29.88
C ILE A 470 16.32 -12.68 -29.26
N ALA A 471 16.41 -13.13 -28.02
CA ALA A 471 17.68 -13.36 -27.34
C ALA A 471 18.53 -14.46 -28.02
N ALA A 472 17.89 -15.53 -28.49
CA ALA A 472 18.57 -16.57 -29.26
C ALA A 472 19.10 -16.05 -30.60
N LYS A 473 18.35 -15.18 -31.28
CA LYS A 473 18.80 -14.54 -32.53
C LYS A 473 19.95 -13.57 -32.33
N SER A 474 19.96 -12.78 -31.25
CA SER A 474 21.10 -11.87 -30.97
C SER A 474 22.38 -12.64 -30.66
N LEU A 475 22.28 -13.74 -29.91
CA LEU A 475 23.43 -14.62 -29.61
C LEU A 475 23.96 -15.38 -30.84
N ALA A 476 23.14 -15.57 -31.88
CA ALA A 476 23.56 -16.19 -33.12
C ALA A 476 24.22 -15.20 -34.11
N LEU A 477 24.15 -13.90 -33.82
CA LEU A 477 24.73 -12.81 -34.62
C LEU A 477 26.03 -12.25 -34.01
N GLU A 478 26.32 -12.57 -32.75
CA GLU A 478 27.60 -12.37 -32.06
C GLU A 478 28.50 -13.60 -32.23
#